data_AF-A0A0C3Q4P5-F1
#
_entry.id   AF-A0A0C3Q4P5-F1
#
_cell.length_a   1.000
_cell.length_b   1.000
_cell.length_c   1.000
_cell.angle_alpha   90.00
_cell.angle_beta   90.00
_cell.angle_gamma   90.00
#
_symmetry.space_group_name_H-M   'P 1'
#
loop_
_entity.id
_entity.type
_entity.pdbx_description
1 polymer ?
#
loop_
_entity_poly.entity_id
_entity_poly.type
_entity_poly.pdbx_seq_one_letter_code
_entity_poly.pdbx_strand_id
1 'polypeptide(L)'
;MNEGDEKEDQLSERGDDLSRGTIEALGSKYRIKLSAIKPLGNGQLYGRGGKGDIILATLVPPEDGSFIGATTSENVAVKNIRPLKSKYQERFLQVRYVLVIGDSQRMIGNISFKAFANELSILSTVSHMNIIKLIGFVEDAENWIAWFVFPWEAHGNIREFILSTN
;
A
#
# COMPACT_ATOMS: atom_id res chain seq x y z
N MET A 1 -24.56 -0.36 27.42
CA MET A 1 -23.22 -0.06 26.89
C MET A 1 -22.28 -0.08 28.07
N ASN A 2 -21.24 -0.92 28.03
CA ASN A 2 -20.28 -1.03 29.12
C ASN A 2 -19.17 0.00 28.92
N GLU A 3 -18.66 0.55 30.01
CA GLU A 3 -17.55 1.51 30.06
C GLU A 3 -16.25 0.97 29.42
N GLY A 4 -16.16 -0.36 29.24
CA GLY A 4 -15.09 -1.02 28.51
C GLY A 4 -15.18 -0.85 26.99
N ASP A 5 -16.40 -0.88 26.43
CA ASP A 5 -16.64 -0.73 24.98
C ASP A 5 -16.29 0.70 24.53
N GLU A 6 -16.66 1.70 25.33
CA GLU A 6 -16.37 3.11 25.05
C GLU A 6 -14.87 3.44 25.07
N LYS A 7 -14.08 2.75 25.90
CA LYS A 7 -12.61 2.97 25.97
C LYS A 7 -11.90 2.32 24.79
N GLU A 8 -12.37 1.16 24.32
CA GLU A 8 -11.79 0.45 23.17
C GLU A 8 -12.06 1.21 21.86
N ASP A 9 -13.26 1.78 21.71
CA ASP A 9 -13.61 2.65 20.58
C ASP A 9 -12.75 3.92 20.55
N GLN A 10 -12.56 4.59 21.68
CA GLN A 10 -11.69 5.78 21.77
C GLN A 10 -10.21 5.49 21.46
N LEU A 11 -9.70 4.32 21.88
CA LEU A 11 -8.33 3.89 21.58
C LEU A 11 -8.15 3.54 20.09
N SER A 12 -9.19 2.97 19.47
CA SER A 12 -9.23 2.69 18.04
C SER A 12 -9.24 3.99 17.22
N GLU A 13 -10.13 4.93 17.54
CA GLU A 13 -10.23 6.23 16.84
C GLU A 13 -8.90 6.99 16.88
N ARG A 14 -8.26 7.06 18.04
CA ARG A 14 -6.96 7.73 18.19
C ARG A 14 -5.84 7.08 17.36
N GLY A 15 -5.90 5.75 17.17
CA GLY A 15 -4.95 5.03 16.33
C GLY A 15 -5.11 5.32 14.84
N ASP A 16 -6.34 5.53 14.39
CA ASP A 16 -6.66 5.84 12.99
C ASP A 16 -6.24 7.26 12.63
N ASP A 17 -6.48 8.24 13.51
CA ASP A 17 -6.07 9.63 13.32
C ASP A 17 -4.55 9.77 13.17
N LEU A 18 -3.78 9.05 14.01
CA LEU A 18 -2.31 9.01 13.91
C LEU A 18 -1.84 8.40 12.58
N SER A 19 -2.52 7.34 12.12
CA SER A 19 -2.21 6.67 10.85
C SER A 19 -2.47 7.61 9.66
N ARG A 20 -3.60 8.32 9.68
CA ARG A 20 -3.94 9.33 8.67
C ARG A 20 -2.94 10.49 8.66
N GLY A 21 -2.61 11.02 9.83
CA GLY A 21 -1.62 12.10 9.97
C GLY A 21 -0.24 11.70 9.41
N THR A 22 0.16 10.44 9.59
CA THR A 22 1.42 9.92 9.05
C THR A 22 1.42 9.89 7.51
N ILE A 23 0.33 9.40 6.91
CA ILE A 23 0.21 9.31 5.44
C ILE A 23 0.16 10.71 4.82
N GLU A 24 -0.58 11.64 5.41
CA GLU A 24 -0.63 13.02 4.94
C GLU A 24 0.73 13.71 5.04
N ALA A 25 1.41 13.58 6.18
CA ALA A 25 2.74 14.17 6.37
C ALA A 25 3.76 13.67 5.34
N LEU A 26 3.76 12.36 5.06
CA LEU A 26 4.65 11.74 4.08
C LEU A 26 4.16 11.91 2.64
N GLY A 27 2.90 12.26 2.44
CA GLY A 27 2.27 12.37 1.14
C GLY A 27 2.90 13.45 0.26
N SER A 28 3.28 14.58 0.87
CA SER A 28 3.96 15.67 0.16
C SER A 28 5.25 15.25 -0.56
N LYS A 29 5.92 14.20 -0.08
CA LYS A 29 7.21 13.73 -0.60
C LYS A 29 7.12 12.42 -1.38
N TYR A 30 6.24 11.52 -0.97
CA TYR A 30 6.24 10.14 -1.44
C TYR A 30 4.94 9.72 -2.14
N ARG A 31 3.89 10.56 -2.18
CA ARG A 31 2.62 10.18 -2.81
C ARG A 31 2.76 10.18 -4.32
N ILE A 32 2.39 9.06 -4.95
CA ILE A 32 2.38 8.85 -6.39
C ILE A 32 0.93 8.81 -6.87
N LYS A 33 0.65 9.51 -7.96
CA LYS A 33 -0.67 9.44 -8.61
C LYS A 33 -0.87 8.03 -9.19
N LEU A 34 -2.04 7.43 -9.00
CA LEU A 34 -2.36 6.12 -9.55
C LEU A 34 -2.12 6.03 -11.07
N SER A 35 -2.40 7.11 -11.80
CA SER A 35 -2.19 7.22 -13.26
C SER A 35 -0.72 7.13 -13.69
N ALA A 36 0.23 7.35 -12.78
CA ALA A 36 1.66 7.21 -13.05
C ALA A 36 2.13 5.75 -13.06
N ILE A 37 1.32 4.81 -12.55
CA ILE A 37 1.65 3.39 -12.50
C ILE A 37 0.96 2.66 -13.65
N LYS A 38 1.76 2.08 -14.55
CA LYS A 38 1.27 1.29 -15.69
C LYS A 38 1.68 -0.17 -15.52
N PRO A 39 0.77 -1.08 -15.11
CA PRO A 39 1.09 -2.49 -14.95
C PRO A 39 1.63 -3.11 -16.24
N LEU A 40 2.68 -3.93 -16.12
CA LEU A 40 3.24 -4.69 -17.24
C LEU A 40 2.66 -6.10 -17.26
N GLY A 41 2.64 -6.74 -18.45
CA GLY A 41 2.21 -8.13 -18.61
C GLY A 41 0.77 -8.39 -18.13
N ASN A 42 -0.15 -7.47 -18.40
CA ASN A 42 -1.56 -7.52 -17.95
C ASN A 42 -1.73 -7.56 -16.42
N GLY A 43 -0.76 -7.07 -15.65
CA GLY A 43 -0.81 -7.11 -14.19
C GLY A 43 -0.51 -8.50 -13.61
N GLN A 44 0.28 -9.29 -14.32
CA GLN A 44 0.76 -10.59 -13.82
C GLN A 44 1.40 -10.43 -12.43
N LEU A 45 1.08 -11.36 -11.53
CA LEU A 45 1.68 -11.43 -10.20
C LEU A 45 3.09 -12.01 -10.32
N TYR A 46 4.08 -11.28 -9.82
CA TYR A 46 5.49 -11.69 -9.79
C TYR A 46 5.91 -12.26 -8.44
N GLY A 47 5.11 -12.03 -7.40
CA GLY A 47 5.35 -12.61 -6.09
C GLY A 47 4.13 -12.48 -5.20
N ARG A 48 3.98 -13.40 -4.25
CA ARG A 48 2.95 -13.36 -3.22
C ARG A 48 3.61 -13.42 -1.85
N GLY A 49 3.56 -12.32 -1.12
CA GLY A 49 4.01 -12.25 0.26
C GLY A 49 2.90 -12.59 1.26
N GLY A 50 3.24 -12.63 2.55
CA GLY A 50 2.25 -12.82 3.62
C GLY A 50 1.21 -11.70 3.69
N LYS A 51 1.60 -10.45 3.40
CA LYS A 51 0.76 -9.26 3.56
C LYS A 51 0.39 -8.53 2.26
N GLY A 52 0.82 -9.04 1.11
CA GLY A 52 0.56 -8.37 -0.16
C GLY A 52 1.03 -9.17 -1.37
N ASP A 53 0.59 -8.74 -2.54
CA ASP A 53 0.98 -9.30 -3.83
C ASP A 53 1.92 -8.30 -4.53
N ILE A 54 2.91 -8.78 -5.28
CA ILE A 54 3.86 -7.97 -6.04
C ILE A 54 3.50 -8.02 -7.52
N ILE A 55 3.35 -6.86 -8.14
CA ILE A 55 3.20 -6.70 -9.58
C ILE A 55 4.37 -5.90 -10.14
N LEU A 56 4.74 -6.20 -11.39
CA LEU A 56 5.67 -5.38 -12.16
C LEU A 56 4.87 -4.28 -12.88
N ALA A 57 5.36 -3.05 -12.79
CA ALA A 57 4.78 -1.92 -13.47
C ALA A 57 5.87 -0.99 -14.03
N THR A 58 5.47 -0.09 -14.91
CA THR A 58 6.27 1.07 -15.29
C THR A 58 5.79 2.28 -14.52
N LEU A 59 6.70 2.94 -13.80
CA LEU A 59 6.47 4.26 -13.23
C LEU A 59 6.76 5.30 -14.32
N VAL A 60 5.75 6.11 -14.65
CA VAL A 60 5.86 7.18 -15.64
C VAL A 60 5.95 8.51 -14.91
N PRO A 61 7.02 9.30 -15.12
CA PRO A 61 7.13 10.64 -14.56
C PRO A 61 5.95 11.51 -15.01
N PRO A 62 5.47 12.44 -14.17
CA PRO A 62 4.36 13.29 -14.54
C PRO A 62 4.86 14.37 -15.51
N GLU A 63 4.03 14.69 -16.51
CA GLU A 63 4.38 15.69 -17.54
C GLU A 63 4.61 17.09 -16.96
N ASP A 64 4.01 17.37 -15.79
CA ASP A 64 4.12 18.65 -15.07
C ASP A 64 5.43 18.80 -14.28
N GLY A 65 6.31 17.78 -14.28
CA GLY A 65 7.58 17.81 -13.54
C GLY A 65 7.40 17.82 -12.01
N SER A 66 6.19 17.57 -11.50
CA SER A 66 5.97 17.37 -10.08
C SER A 66 6.84 16.22 -9.57
N PHE A 67 7.52 16.43 -8.45
CA PHE A 67 8.58 15.53 -7.98
C PHE A 67 8.01 14.15 -7.65
N ILE A 68 8.16 13.22 -8.57
CA ILE A 68 8.24 11.79 -8.31
C ILE A 68 9.72 11.49 -8.53
N GLY A 69 10.38 10.74 -7.65
CA GLY A 69 11.85 10.54 -7.70
C GLY A 69 12.41 9.88 -8.99
N ALA A 70 11.61 9.75 -10.05
CA ALA A 70 11.93 9.25 -11.37
C ALA A 70 11.98 10.39 -12.40
N THR A 71 13.11 10.56 -13.09
CA THR A 71 13.28 11.51 -14.21
C THR A 71 12.95 10.88 -15.56
N THR A 72 12.87 9.55 -15.61
CA THR A 72 12.57 8.75 -16.80
C THR A 72 11.63 7.62 -16.42
N SER A 73 10.90 7.09 -17.38
CA SER A 73 10.09 5.90 -17.16
C SER A 73 10.97 4.73 -16.73
N GLU A 74 10.63 4.08 -15.61
CA GLU A 74 11.39 2.97 -15.06
C GLU A 74 10.50 1.81 -14.62
N ASN A 75 11.05 0.60 -14.63
CA ASN A 75 10.36 -0.57 -14.12
C ASN A 75 10.42 -0.57 -12.60
N VAL A 76 9.26 -0.80 -11.98
CA VAL A 76 9.07 -0.77 -10.54
C VAL A 76 8.34 -2.02 -10.06
N ALA A 77 8.67 -2.45 -8.85
CA ALA A 77 7.88 -3.42 -8.11
C ALA A 77 6.79 -2.66 -7.33
N VAL A 78 5.53 -3.00 -7.59
CA VAL A 78 4.39 -2.46 -6.85
C VAL A 78 3.88 -3.54 -5.90
N LYS A 79 3.91 -3.24 -4.61
CA LYS A 79 3.42 -4.11 -3.55
C LYS A 79 2.01 -3.69 -3.18
N ASN A 80 1.04 -4.51 -3.57
CA ASN A 80 -0.37 -4.33 -3.24
C ASN A 80 -0.60 -4.82 -1.82
N ILE A 81 -0.92 -3.92 -0.89
CA ILE A 81 -1.28 -4.30 0.47
C ILE A 81 -2.70 -4.86 0.45
N ARG A 82 -2.83 -6.14 0.77
CA ARG A 82 -4.15 -6.76 0.88
C ARG A 82 -4.84 -6.19 2.12
N PRO A 83 -6.11 -5.77 2.02
CA PRO A 83 -6.92 -5.53 3.19
C PRO A 83 -6.84 -6.76 4.09
N LEU A 84 -6.37 -6.58 5.32
CA LEU A 84 -6.39 -7.65 6.32
C LEU A 84 -7.86 -8.05 6.50
N LYS A 85 -8.19 -9.25 6.01
CA LYS A 85 -9.51 -9.84 6.15
C LYS A 85 -9.85 -9.92 7.63
N SER A 86 -10.66 -8.99 8.12
CA SER A 86 -11.26 -9.16 9.43
C SER A 86 -12.24 -10.33 9.29
N LYS A 87 -12.39 -11.10 10.37
CA LYS A 87 -13.27 -12.27 10.48
C LYS A 87 -14.74 -11.93 10.12
N TYR A 88 -15.07 -10.64 10.08
CA TYR A 88 -16.38 -10.09 9.73
C TYR A 88 -16.60 -9.93 8.22
N GLN A 89 -15.54 -10.00 7.40
CA GLN A 89 -15.63 -9.79 5.96
C GLN A 89 -16.11 -11.03 5.18
N GLU A 90 -16.03 -12.25 5.72
CA GLU A 90 -16.51 -13.44 4.98
C GLU A 90 -18.02 -13.40 4.69
N ARG A 91 -18.82 -12.70 5.51
CA ARG A 91 -20.25 -12.50 5.25
C ARG A 91 -20.55 -11.34 4.29
N PHE A 92 -19.64 -10.38 4.12
CA PHE A 92 -19.88 -9.17 3.34
C PHE A 92 -19.21 -9.17 1.97
N LEU A 93 -18.15 -9.96 1.76
CA LEU A 93 -17.39 -9.99 0.50
C LEU A 93 -18.06 -10.78 -0.64
N GLN A 94 -19.18 -11.47 -0.41
CA GLN A 94 -19.99 -12.05 -1.50
C GLN A 94 -20.97 -11.07 -2.13
N VAL A 95 -21.20 -9.91 -1.49
CA VAL A 95 -22.21 -8.97 -1.96
C VAL A 95 -21.49 -7.77 -2.57
N ARG A 96 -21.34 -7.85 -3.89
CA ARG A 96 -21.01 -6.74 -4.76
C ARG A 96 -22.16 -5.74 -4.73
N TYR A 97 -22.34 -5.00 -3.63
CA TYR A 97 -23.25 -3.86 -3.58
C TYR A 97 -22.55 -2.67 -2.95
N VAL A 98 -22.50 -1.61 -3.76
CA VAL A 98 -22.51 -0.23 -3.34
C VAL A 98 -23.55 -0.07 -2.22
N LEU A 99 -23.10 0.13 -0.99
CA LEU A 99 -23.87 0.81 0.03
C LEU A 99 -23.37 2.27 0.02
N VAL A 100 -24.03 3.13 -0.76
CA VAL A 100 -24.07 4.55 -0.43
C VAL A 100 -24.95 4.65 0.80
N ILE A 101 -24.36 4.56 1.99
CA ILE A 101 -25.01 5.00 3.21
C ILE A 101 -24.20 6.17 3.74
N GLY A 102 -24.91 7.28 3.95
CA GLY A 102 -24.38 8.56 4.36
C GLY A 102 -23.33 8.47 5.47
N ASP A 103 -22.31 9.31 5.30
CA ASP A 103 -21.31 9.75 6.28
C ASP A 103 -20.54 8.68 7.06
N SER A 104 -20.69 7.40 6.70
CA SER A 104 -20.11 6.28 7.44
C SER A 104 -19.14 5.47 6.59
N GLN A 105 -18.05 6.09 6.14
CA GLN A 105 -16.83 5.43 5.63
C GLN A 105 -16.12 4.54 6.69
N ARG A 106 -16.72 4.31 7.87
CA ARG A 106 -16.03 3.84 9.09
C ARG A 106 -15.89 2.32 9.26
N MET A 107 -16.32 1.47 8.32
CA MET A 107 -16.37 0.01 8.55
C MET A 107 -15.46 -0.87 7.68
N ILE A 108 -14.54 -0.29 6.90
CA ILE A 108 -13.57 -1.11 6.15
C ILE A 108 -12.14 -0.73 6.58
N GLY A 109 -11.56 -1.51 7.50
CA GLY A 109 -10.13 -1.80 7.44
C GLY A 109 -9.16 -1.11 8.43
N ASN A 110 -9.52 -0.82 9.68
CA ASN A 110 -8.58 -0.22 10.66
C ASN A 110 -7.25 -0.97 10.81
N ILE A 111 -7.24 -2.30 10.74
CA ILE A 111 -5.99 -3.08 10.88
C ILE A 111 -5.11 -2.95 9.63
N SER A 112 -5.70 -2.85 8.44
CA SER A 112 -4.94 -2.73 7.19
C SER A 112 -4.33 -1.34 7.03
N PHE A 113 -5.07 -0.30 7.43
CA PHE A 113 -4.63 1.08 7.30
C PHE A 113 -3.52 1.43 8.28
N LYS A 114 -3.64 1.00 9.55
CA LYS A 114 -2.57 1.14 10.54
C LYS A 114 -1.31 0.37 10.16
N ALA A 115 -1.45 -0.84 9.62
CA ALA A 115 -0.32 -1.62 9.14
C ALA A 115 0.39 -0.92 7.97
N PHE A 116 -0.38 -0.35 7.04
CA PHE A 116 0.15 0.44 5.93
C PHE A 116 0.89 1.69 6.44
N ALA A 117 0.28 2.49 7.32
CA ALA A 117 0.91 3.70 7.87
C ALA A 117 2.20 3.37 8.66
N ASN A 118 2.20 2.29 9.44
CA ASN A 118 3.39 1.84 10.17
C ASN A 118 4.51 1.39 9.23
N GLU A 119 4.16 0.59 8.20
CA GLU A 119 5.14 0.15 7.20
C GLU A 119 5.70 1.34 6.42
N LEU A 120 4.83 2.27 5.99
CA LEU A 120 5.22 3.52 5.33
C LEU A 120 6.17 4.35 6.21
N SER A 121 5.84 4.52 7.49
CA SER A 121 6.67 5.27 8.45
C SER A 121 8.07 4.67 8.54
N ILE A 122 8.19 3.36 8.75
CA ILE A 122 9.48 2.68 8.80
C ILE A 122 10.23 2.83 7.47
N LEU A 123 9.59 2.48 6.36
CA LEU A 123 10.21 2.53 5.03
C LEU A 123 10.69 3.94 4.64
N SER A 124 9.99 4.98 5.10
CA SER A 124 10.37 6.37 4.82
C SER A 124 11.65 6.83 5.51
N THR A 125 12.05 6.13 6.58
CA THR A 125 13.24 6.45 7.39
C THR A 125 14.47 5.62 7.02
N VAL A 126 14.29 4.51 6.31
CA VAL A 126 15.38 3.60 5.97
C VAL A 126 16.05 4.02 4.67
N SER A 127 17.36 4.25 4.71
CA SER A 127 18.17 4.61 3.53
C SER A 127 19.56 3.99 3.63
N HIS A 128 19.75 2.85 2.97
CA HIS A 128 21.02 2.13 2.94
C HIS A 128 21.20 1.44 1.58
N MET A 129 22.43 1.30 1.11
CA MET A 129 22.73 0.72 -0.22
C MET A 129 22.20 -0.71 -0.40
N ASN A 130 22.17 -1.50 0.68
CA ASN A 130 21.73 -2.90 0.68
C ASN A 130 20.28 -3.09 1.17
N ILE A 131 19.50 -2.01 1.29
CA ILE A 131 18.08 -2.09 1.63
C ILE A 131 17.29 -1.40 0.52
N ILE A 132 16.30 -2.09 -0.03
CA ILE A 132 15.48 -1.54 -1.09
C ILE A 132 14.79 -0.26 -0.60
N LYS A 133 15.01 0.84 -1.33
CA LYS A 133 14.49 2.15 -0.97
C LYS A 133 13.04 2.26 -1.43
N LEU A 134 12.20 2.85 -0.58
CA LEU A 134 10.86 3.27 -0.99
C LEU A 134 10.96 4.40 -2.02
N ILE A 135 10.41 4.19 -3.22
CA ILE A 135 10.26 5.25 -4.23
C ILE A 135 9.08 6.13 -3.82
N GLY A 136 7.95 5.50 -3.48
CA GLY A 136 6.76 6.17 -3.03
C GLY A 136 5.60 5.23 -2.77
N PHE A 137 4.42 5.78 -2.56
CA PHE A 137 3.21 5.02 -2.31
C PHE A 137 2.03 5.59 -3.10
N VAL A 138 1.07 4.71 -3.42
CA VAL A 138 -0.22 5.10 -3.98
C VAL A 138 -1.28 4.79 -2.94
N GLU A 139 -2.11 5.78 -2.62
CA GLU A 139 -3.24 5.62 -1.72
C GLU A 139 -4.47 6.28 -2.35
N ASP A 140 -5.52 5.48 -2.50
CA ASP A 140 -6.82 5.88 -3.00
C ASP A 140 -7.88 5.09 -2.22
N ALA A 141 -8.44 5.76 -1.21
CA ALA A 141 -9.42 5.19 -0.31
C ALA A 141 -10.75 4.85 -1.01
N GLU A 142 -11.12 5.57 -2.08
CA GLU A 142 -12.36 5.31 -2.83
C GLU A 142 -12.27 3.97 -3.57
N ASN A 143 -11.10 3.67 -4.13
CA ASN A 143 -10.84 2.45 -4.88
C ASN A 143 -10.19 1.33 -4.06
N TRP A 144 -10.07 1.49 -2.74
CA TRP A 144 -9.43 0.52 -1.83
C TRP A 144 -7.98 0.19 -2.20
N ILE A 145 -7.25 1.18 -2.70
CA ILE A 145 -5.87 1.04 -3.18
C ILE A 145 -4.90 1.56 -2.11
N ALA A 146 -3.97 0.69 -1.71
CA ALA A 146 -2.83 1.02 -0.87
C ALA A 146 -1.60 0.25 -1.36
N TRP A 147 -0.73 0.92 -2.10
CA TRP A 147 0.42 0.30 -2.75
C TRP A 147 1.73 0.95 -2.32
N PHE A 148 2.78 0.15 -2.21
CA PHE A 148 4.16 0.66 -2.13
C PHE A 148 4.87 0.43 -3.46
N VAL A 149 5.70 1.40 -3.84
CA VAL A 149 6.48 1.37 -5.08
C VAL A 149 7.95 1.29 -4.73
N PHE A 150 8.62 0.29 -5.28
CA PHE A 150 10.04 0.00 -5.07
C PHE A 150 10.76 -0.17 -6.42
N PRO A 151 12.09 -0.01 -6.47
CA PRO A 151 12.88 -0.40 -7.63
C PRO A 151 12.59 -1.86 -8.04
N TRP A 152 12.57 -2.13 -9.34
CA TRP A 152 12.47 -3.51 -9.81
C TRP A 152 13.83 -4.22 -9.75
N GLU A 153 13.89 -5.32 -8.99
CA GLU A 153 15.07 -6.18 -8.92
C GLU A 153 14.92 -7.36 -9.90
N ALA A 154 15.55 -7.26 -11.07
CA ALA A 154 15.35 -8.21 -12.18
C ALA A 154 15.73 -9.67 -11.86
N HIS A 155 16.65 -9.87 -10.92
CA HIS A 155 17.08 -11.21 -10.50
C HIS A 155 16.26 -11.79 -9.34
N GLY A 156 15.29 -11.02 -8.83
CA GLY A 156 14.35 -11.48 -7.82
C GLY A 156 15.01 -11.90 -6.51
N ASN A 157 14.47 -12.93 -5.87
CA ASN A 157 14.92 -13.40 -4.57
C ASN A 157 16.23 -14.20 -4.68
N ILE A 158 17.24 -13.87 -3.87
CA ILE A 158 18.54 -14.56 -3.85
C ILE A 158 18.41 -16.08 -3.65
N ARG A 159 17.48 -16.53 -2.79
CA ARG A 159 17.26 -17.97 -2.55
C ARG A 159 16.79 -18.66 -3.84
N GLU A 160 15.84 -18.05 -4.54
CA GLU A 160 15.32 -18.59 -5.80
C GLU A 160 16.40 -18.55 -6.89
N PHE A 161 17.16 -17.45 -6.96
CA PHE A 161 18.27 -17.29 -7.89
C PHE A 161 19.33 -18.41 -7.72
N ILE A 162 19.79 -18.63 -6.49
CA ILE A 162 20.76 -19.69 -6.17
C ILE A 162 20.19 -21.07 -6.52
N LEU A 163 18.92 -21.34 -6.20
CA LEU A 163 18.28 -22.62 -6.48
C LEU A 163 18.04 -22.88 -7.98
N SER A 164 17.92 -21.83 -8.80
CA SER A 164 17.73 -21.93 -10.25
C SER A 164 19.00 -22.26 -11.05
N THR A 165 20.17 -22.25 -10.39
CA THR A 165 21.48 -22.46 -11.04
C THR A 165 21.98 -23.92 -10.92
N ASN A 166 21.11 -24.87 -10.53
CA ASN A 166 21.37 -26.31 -10.52
C ASN A 166 20.52 -27.04 -11.58
#